data_AF-A0A497EBB4-F1
#
_entry.id   AF-A0A497EBB4-F1
#
_cell.length_a   1.000
_cell.length_b   1.000
_cell.length_c   1.000
_cell.angle_alpha   90.00
_cell.angle_beta   90.00
_cell.angle_gamma   90.00
#
_symmetry.space_group_name_H-M   'P 1'
#
loop_
_entity.id
_entity.type
_entity.pdbx_description
1 polymer ?
#
loop_
_entity_poly.entity_id
_entity_poly.type
_entity_poly.pdbx_seq_one_letter_code
_entity_poly.pdbx_strand_id
1 'polypeptide(L)'
;MTDKSHTVAELESAIRDLINAPRKKNSLLKDSAYWNMLCSCLDAIGDTELALDAYAAVPDPKEDGALYILVYGTLQALFVQQDAVENLAESLGIEPETDPLLKQIREVRNDAIGHPTKRGPKKGYRYNFISRITMSKKGFQLMTTYPDMTPPTFRSVSIPEIISTQRGRICNVLSHLIIELEREEMNHKNQFKQQKLRDIFHHTLGYNLSRLSEASVGNVRPAHEQTDFSKVEKTLTDFKAALDERGLAGAYTGVECTLELLEYPMVEIKRYFEDPQSSRLNGKDLYIFVAYISTKFDELQDMAEEIDSEYASTQDAI
;
A
#
# COMPACT_ATOMS: atom_id res chain seq x y z
N MET A 1 5.99 -15.91 -24.79
CA MET A 1 6.23 -15.23 -23.51
C MET A 1 6.62 -16.31 -22.52
N THR A 2 7.86 -16.30 -22.05
CA THR A 2 8.31 -17.20 -20.97
C THR A 2 7.55 -16.82 -19.72
N ASP A 3 6.57 -17.64 -19.36
CA ASP A 3 5.84 -17.59 -18.09
C ASP A 3 6.87 -17.77 -16.96
N LYS A 4 7.40 -16.66 -16.45
CA LYS A 4 8.15 -16.68 -15.20
C LYS A 4 7.11 -16.96 -14.13
N SER A 5 7.07 -18.20 -13.66
CA SER A 5 6.29 -18.53 -12.46
C SER A 5 6.83 -17.69 -11.31
N HIS A 6 6.08 -16.65 -10.96
CA HIS A 6 6.39 -15.79 -9.81
C HIS A 6 6.15 -16.58 -8.52
N THR A 7 7.04 -16.38 -7.56
CA THR A 7 6.88 -16.91 -6.21
C THR A 7 5.96 -16.01 -5.38
N VAL A 8 5.37 -16.56 -4.31
CA VAL A 8 4.55 -15.78 -3.37
C VAL A 8 5.35 -14.61 -2.79
N ALA A 9 6.62 -14.82 -2.43
CA ALA A 9 7.49 -13.78 -1.89
C ALA A 9 7.77 -12.63 -2.88
N GLU A 10 7.98 -12.94 -4.16
CA GLU A 10 8.17 -11.90 -5.19
C GLU A 10 6.92 -11.04 -5.37
N LEU A 11 5.74 -11.66 -5.38
CA LEU A 11 4.47 -10.95 -5.54
C LEU A 11 4.13 -10.14 -4.29
N GLU A 12 4.40 -10.68 -3.10
CA GLU A 12 4.25 -9.99 -1.82
C GLU A 12 5.14 -8.73 -1.76
N SER A 13 6.40 -8.84 -2.17
CA SER A 13 7.30 -7.69 -2.30
C SER A 13 6.80 -6.66 -3.33
N ALA A 14 6.31 -7.12 -4.49
CA ALA A 14 5.77 -6.21 -5.51
C ALA A 14 4.55 -5.44 -5.00
N ILE A 15 3.66 -6.10 -4.24
CA ILE A 15 2.53 -5.41 -3.60
C ILE A 15 3.04 -4.38 -2.59
N ARG A 16 4.08 -4.71 -1.78
CA ARG A 16 4.69 -3.73 -0.86
C ARG A 16 5.20 -2.50 -1.59
N ASP A 17 5.83 -2.66 -2.74
CA ASP A 17 6.33 -1.52 -3.51
C ASP A 17 5.18 -0.64 -4.01
N LEU A 18 4.11 -1.26 -4.53
CA LEU A 18 2.93 -0.56 -5.05
C LEU A 18 2.16 0.22 -3.95
N ILE A 19 1.93 -0.39 -2.78
CA ILE A 19 1.23 0.29 -1.67
C ILE A 19 2.08 1.41 -1.05
N ASN A 20 3.41 1.31 -1.14
CA ASN A 20 4.33 2.32 -0.60
C ASN A 20 4.61 3.46 -1.58
N ALA A 21 4.08 3.39 -2.80
CA ALA A 21 4.11 4.51 -3.74
C ALA A 21 3.47 5.76 -3.08
N PRO A 22 4.06 6.96 -3.25
CA PRO A 22 3.68 8.16 -2.47
C PRO A 22 2.17 8.42 -2.40
N ARG A 23 1.51 8.43 -3.56
CA ARG A 23 0.05 8.64 -3.67
C ARG A 23 -0.75 7.56 -2.94
N LYS A 24 -0.44 6.29 -3.22
CA LYS A 24 -1.20 5.14 -2.69
C LYS A 24 -1.04 5.06 -1.18
N LYS A 25 0.20 5.17 -0.69
CA LYS A 25 0.52 5.19 0.74
C LYS A 25 -0.22 6.30 1.46
N ASN A 26 -0.18 7.51 0.92
CA ASN A 26 -0.87 8.65 1.51
C ASN A 26 -2.40 8.43 1.58
N SER A 27 -2.99 7.86 0.53
CA SER A 27 -4.41 7.49 0.54
C SER A 27 -4.74 6.44 1.60
N LEU A 28 -3.94 5.37 1.69
CA LEU A 28 -4.16 4.27 2.63
C LEU A 28 -3.95 4.70 4.09
N LEU A 29 -3.01 5.61 4.36
CA LEU A 29 -2.73 6.11 5.72
C LEU A 29 -3.88 6.94 6.32
N LYS A 30 -4.81 7.44 5.49
CA LYS A 30 -6.03 8.11 5.99
C LYS A 30 -6.88 7.20 6.85
N ASP A 31 -6.82 5.89 6.62
CA ASP A 31 -7.41 4.89 7.51
C ASP A 31 -6.31 4.00 8.11
N SER A 32 -5.85 4.41 9.29
CA SER A 32 -4.80 3.69 10.03
C SER A 32 -5.18 2.24 10.36
N ALA A 33 -6.47 1.91 10.50
CA ALA A 33 -6.88 0.55 10.81
C ALA A 33 -6.69 -0.37 9.60
N TYR A 34 -7.13 0.07 8.42
CA TYR A 34 -6.90 -0.67 7.18
C TYR A 34 -5.41 -0.73 6.81
N TRP A 35 -4.65 0.34 7.01
CA TRP A 35 -3.19 0.31 6.80
C TRP A 35 -2.50 -0.75 7.66
N ASN A 36 -2.80 -0.78 8.97
CA ASN A 36 -2.21 -1.76 9.88
C ASN A 36 -2.62 -3.19 9.53
N MET A 37 -3.88 -3.39 9.13
CA MET A 37 -4.36 -4.69 8.65
C MET A 37 -3.59 -5.15 7.42
N LEU A 38 -3.43 -4.26 6.43
CA LEU A 38 -2.71 -4.55 5.19
C LEU A 38 -1.25 -4.95 5.47
N CYS A 39 -0.53 -4.20 6.30
CA CYS A 39 0.83 -4.55 6.72
C CYS A 39 0.86 -5.91 7.42
N SER A 40 -0.06 -6.15 8.37
CA SER A 40 -0.14 -7.42 9.09
C SER A 40 -0.43 -8.60 8.15
N CYS A 41 -1.23 -8.41 7.10
CA CYS A 41 -1.51 -9.45 6.11
C CYS A 41 -0.26 -9.80 5.30
N LEU A 42 0.47 -8.80 4.81
CA LEU A 42 1.70 -9.03 4.03
C LEU A 42 2.78 -9.72 4.88
N ASP A 43 2.94 -9.30 6.14
CA ASP A 43 3.85 -9.95 7.08
C ASP A 43 3.44 -11.42 7.31
N ALA A 44 2.16 -11.70 7.55
CA ALA A 44 1.66 -13.05 7.73
C ALA A 44 1.84 -13.94 6.47
N ILE A 45 1.70 -13.38 5.27
CA ILE A 45 1.97 -14.09 4.01
C ILE A 45 3.44 -14.48 3.92
N GLY A 46 4.35 -13.54 4.19
CA GLY A 46 5.80 -13.79 4.21
C GLY A 46 6.22 -14.80 5.28
N ASP A 47 5.75 -14.62 6.52
CA ASP A 47 6.07 -15.49 7.65
C ASP A 47 5.59 -16.94 7.43
N THR A 48 4.42 -17.09 6.83
CA THR A 48 3.89 -18.43 6.50
C THR A 48 4.69 -19.08 5.37
N GLU A 49 5.15 -18.34 4.36
CA GLU A 49 6.07 -18.90 3.34
C GLU A 49 7.39 -19.36 3.96
N LEU A 50 7.98 -18.58 4.86
CA LEU A 50 9.19 -18.99 5.59
C LEU A 50 8.97 -20.28 6.38
N ALA A 51 7.81 -20.42 7.03
CA ALA A 51 7.45 -21.63 7.75
C ALA A 51 7.27 -22.84 6.81
N LEU A 52 6.68 -22.64 5.63
CA LEU A 52 6.49 -23.69 4.62
C LEU A 52 7.81 -24.15 3.99
N ASP A 53 8.75 -23.23 3.77
CA ASP A 53 10.10 -23.56 3.31
C ASP A 53 10.91 -24.30 4.37
N ALA A 54 10.83 -23.87 5.64
CA ALA A 54 11.44 -24.57 6.76
C ALA A 54 10.87 -25.99 6.89
N TYR A 55 9.56 -26.16 6.72
CA TYR A 55 8.93 -27.48 6.64
C TYR A 55 9.48 -28.30 5.47
N ALA A 56 9.64 -27.72 4.28
CA ALA A 56 10.20 -28.45 3.15
C ALA A 56 11.62 -28.96 3.43
N ALA A 57 12.44 -28.15 4.13
CA ALA A 57 13.84 -28.46 4.44
C ALA A 57 14.05 -29.43 5.62
N VAL A 58 13.14 -29.48 6.60
CA VAL A 58 13.38 -30.26 7.83
C VAL A 58 13.43 -31.78 7.57
N PRO A 59 14.35 -32.56 8.15
CA PRO A 59 14.33 -34.02 8.04
C PRO A 59 13.05 -34.64 8.64
N ASP A 60 12.71 -35.86 8.21
CA ASP A 60 11.56 -36.59 8.77
C ASP A 60 11.81 -36.94 10.25
N PRO A 61 10.99 -36.46 11.20
CA PRO A 61 11.15 -36.78 12.61
C PRO A 61 10.89 -38.25 12.88
N LYS A 62 11.62 -38.82 13.85
CA LYS A 62 11.42 -40.20 14.29
C LYS A 62 10.34 -40.35 15.37
N GLU A 63 9.97 -39.26 16.03
CA GLU A 63 9.03 -39.26 17.14
C GLU A 63 7.66 -38.75 16.69
N ASP A 64 6.60 -39.48 17.06
CA ASP A 64 5.21 -39.12 16.73
C ASP A 64 4.84 -37.70 17.17
N GLY A 65 5.31 -37.27 18.35
CA GLY A 65 5.05 -35.93 18.88
C GLY A 65 5.60 -34.83 17.98
N ALA A 66 6.83 -34.99 17.49
CA ALA A 66 7.45 -34.05 16.56
C ALA A 66 6.73 -34.04 15.21
N LEU A 67 6.28 -35.21 14.71
CA LEU A 67 5.45 -35.30 13.50
C LEU A 67 4.13 -34.54 13.65
N TYR A 68 3.45 -34.67 14.80
CA TYR A 68 2.23 -33.91 15.05
C TYR A 68 2.48 -32.40 15.02
N ILE A 69 3.54 -31.92 15.65
CA ILE A 69 3.89 -30.49 15.63
C ILE A 69 4.14 -30.01 14.19
N LEU A 70 4.89 -30.77 13.40
CA LEU A 70 5.14 -30.43 11.99
C LEU A 70 3.84 -30.40 11.17
N VAL A 71 3.02 -31.46 11.26
CA VAL A 71 1.75 -31.53 10.51
C VAL A 71 0.81 -30.41 10.93
N TYR A 72 0.67 -30.18 12.24
CA TYR A 72 -0.26 -29.18 12.78
C TYR A 72 0.20 -27.78 12.42
N GLY A 73 1.50 -27.49 12.59
CA GLY A 73 2.11 -26.22 12.24
C GLY A 73 1.93 -25.91 10.76
N THR A 74 2.20 -26.86 9.87
CA THR A 74 2.05 -26.67 8.42
C THR A 74 0.60 -26.43 8.01
N LEU A 75 -0.34 -27.23 8.51
CA LEU A 75 -1.77 -27.01 8.21
C LEU A 75 -2.25 -25.67 8.74
N GLN A 76 -1.77 -25.24 9.91
CA GLN A 76 -2.10 -23.94 10.47
C GLN A 76 -1.50 -22.79 9.66
N ALA A 77 -0.24 -22.91 9.24
CA ALA A 77 0.42 -21.91 8.39
C ALA A 77 -0.33 -21.74 7.05
N LEU A 78 -0.73 -22.84 6.42
CA LEU A 78 -1.54 -22.80 5.21
C LEU A 78 -2.85 -22.03 5.42
N PHE A 79 -3.55 -22.29 6.54
CA PHE A 79 -4.80 -21.61 6.87
C PHE A 79 -4.59 -20.11 7.12
N VAL A 80 -3.59 -19.73 7.93
CA VAL A 80 -3.26 -18.33 8.21
C VAL A 80 -2.89 -17.56 6.94
N GLN A 81 -2.13 -18.19 6.04
CA GLN A 81 -1.78 -17.56 4.76
C GLN A 81 -3.02 -17.24 3.91
N GLN A 82 -4.00 -18.15 3.87
CA GLN A 82 -5.23 -17.89 3.12
C GLN A 82 -6.06 -16.76 3.76
N ASP A 83 -6.22 -16.76 5.10
CA ASP A 83 -6.89 -15.67 5.81
C ASP A 83 -6.21 -14.32 5.51
N ALA A 84 -4.88 -14.29 5.53
CA ALA A 84 -4.11 -13.08 5.25
C ALA A 84 -4.33 -12.57 3.81
N VAL A 85 -4.39 -13.47 2.82
CA VAL A 85 -4.64 -13.09 1.42
C VAL A 85 -6.07 -12.61 1.21
N GLU A 86 -7.06 -13.23 1.83
CA GLU A 86 -8.46 -12.78 1.78
C GLU A 86 -8.62 -11.39 2.40
N ASN A 87 -8.07 -11.17 3.59
CA ASN A 87 -8.10 -9.89 4.29
C ASN A 87 -7.29 -8.81 3.55
N LEU A 88 -6.20 -9.18 2.88
CA LEU A 88 -5.42 -8.29 2.02
C LEU A 88 -6.29 -7.78 0.86
N ALA A 89 -6.97 -8.69 0.15
CA ALA A 89 -7.87 -8.31 -0.95
C ALA A 89 -9.00 -7.39 -0.45
N GLU A 90 -9.63 -7.74 0.67
CA GLU A 90 -10.66 -6.91 1.31
C GLU A 90 -10.14 -5.51 1.68
N SER A 91 -8.93 -5.42 2.25
CA SER A 91 -8.32 -4.13 2.62
C SER A 91 -8.05 -3.22 1.42
N LEU A 92 -7.88 -3.80 0.23
CA LEU A 92 -7.70 -3.08 -1.02
C LEU A 92 -9.02 -2.79 -1.75
N GLY A 93 -10.16 -3.20 -1.18
CA GLY A 93 -11.47 -3.06 -1.80
C GLY A 93 -11.68 -3.98 -3.00
N ILE A 94 -10.93 -5.08 -3.07
CA ILE A 94 -11.00 -6.07 -4.16
C ILE A 94 -11.72 -7.30 -3.60
N GLU A 95 -12.85 -7.67 -4.20
CA GLU A 95 -13.58 -8.87 -3.77
C GLU A 95 -12.76 -10.13 -4.09
N PRO A 96 -12.37 -10.95 -3.10
CA PRO A 96 -11.63 -12.17 -3.36
C PRO A 96 -12.54 -13.21 -4.02
N GLU A 97 -12.10 -13.75 -5.16
CA GLU A 97 -12.79 -14.87 -5.78
C GLU A 97 -12.63 -16.14 -4.92
N THR A 98 -13.72 -16.87 -4.71
CA THR A 98 -13.68 -18.12 -3.95
C THR A 98 -13.03 -19.23 -4.78
N ASP A 99 -11.78 -19.58 -4.47
CA ASP A 99 -11.11 -20.73 -5.11
C ASP A 99 -11.52 -22.07 -4.44
N PRO A 100 -12.12 -23.02 -5.18
CA PRO A 100 -12.56 -24.30 -4.63
C PRO A 100 -11.43 -25.17 -4.05
N LEU A 101 -10.21 -25.08 -4.58
CA LEU A 101 -9.06 -25.84 -4.10
C LEU A 101 -8.52 -25.24 -2.81
N LEU A 102 -8.44 -23.92 -2.70
CA LEU A 102 -8.08 -23.26 -1.43
C LEU A 102 -9.08 -23.64 -0.32
N LYS A 103 -10.38 -23.64 -0.65
CA LYS A 103 -11.43 -24.12 0.26
C LYS A 103 -11.23 -25.58 0.68
N GLN A 104 -10.85 -26.47 -0.25
CA GLN A 104 -10.55 -27.87 0.08
C GLN A 104 -9.36 -27.98 1.04
N ILE A 105 -8.32 -27.18 0.86
CA ILE A 105 -7.16 -27.16 1.75
C ILE A 105 -7.56 -26.71 3.17
N ARG A 106 -8.41 -25.68 3.30
CA ARG A 106 -8.97 -25.29 4.62
C ARG A 106 -9.77 -26.41 5.25
N GLU A 107 -10.56 -27.12 4.46
CA GLU A 107 -11.33 -28.25 4.95
C GLU A 107 -10.44 -29.40 5.46
N VAL A 108 -9.27 -29.63 4.84
CA VAL A 108 -8.27 -30.57 5.35
C VAL A 108 -7.78 -30.14 6.75
N ARG A 109 -7.39 -28.87 6.93
CA ARG A 109 -6.98 -28.33 8.23
C ARG A 109 -8.10 -28.44 9.26
N ASN A 110 -9.31 -28.02 8.89
CA ASN A 110 -10.45 -28.04 9.79
C ASN A 110 -10.86 -29.45 10.19
N ASP A 111 -10.82 -30.41 9.26
CA ASP A 111 -11.10 -31.80 9.56
C ASP A 111 -9.99 -32.43 10.41
N ALA A 112 -8.73 -32.08 10.18
CA ALA A 112 -7.59 -32.69 10.86
C ALA A 112 -7.34 -32.14 12.27
N ILE A 113 -7.32 -30.81 12.43
CA ILE A 113 -6.81 -30.14 13.64
C ILE A 113 -7.72 -29.02 14.18
N GLY A 114 -8.59 -28.44 13.35
CA GLY A 114 -9.46 -27.34 13.77
C GLY A 114 -10.71 -27.80 14.54
N HIS A 115 -11.46 -28.72 13.92
CA HIS A 115 -12.70 -29.27 14.44
C HIS A 115 -12.80 -30.79 14.24
N PRO A 116 -11.75 -31.57 14.59
CA PRO A 116 -11.74 -33.01 14.31
C PRO A 116 -12.85 -33.75 15.08
N THR A 117 -13.11 -33.38 16.32
CA THR A 117 -13.99 -34.14 17.22
C THR A 117 -15.48 -33.81 17.08
N LYS A 118 -15.85 -32.78 16.32
CA LYS A 118 -17.25 -32.38 16.10
C LYS A 118 -17.36 -31.37 14.95
N ARG A 119 -17.94 -31.79 13.83
CA ARG A 119 -18.32 -30.87 12.73
C ARG A 119 -19.82 -30.57 12.77
N GLY A 120 -20.19 -29.29 12.77
CA GLY A 120 -21.59 -28.83 12.74
C GLY A 120 -22.27 -28.71 14.11
N PRO A 121 -23.56 -28.32 14.13
CA PRO A 121 -24.30 -28.05 15.36
C PRO A 121 -24.65 -29.32 16.16
N LYS A 122 -25.01 -29.14 17.44
CA LYS A 122 -25.46 -30.20 18.37
C LYS A 122 -24.44 -31.34 18.54
N LYS A 123 -24.77 -32.58 18.16
CA LYS A 123 -23.87 -33.75 18.25
C LYS A 123 -22.81 -33.76 17.13
N GLY A 124 -22.96 -32.92 16.12
CA GLY A 124 -22.13 -32.95 14.92
C GLY A 124 -22.58 -34.05 13.94
N TYR A 125 -22.22 -33.89 12.67
CA TYR A 125 -22.57 -34.81 11.60
C TYR A 125 -21.39 -35.67 11.11
N ARG A 126 -20.15 -35.35 11.49
CA ARG A 126 -18.95 -36.16 11.22
C ARG A 126 -17.87 -35.90 12.27
N TYR A 127 -17.01 -36.89 12.46
CA TYR A 127 -15.86 -36.88 13.38
C TYR A 127 -14.63 -37.40 12.63
N ASN A 128 -13.50 -36.77 12.83
CA ASN A 128 -12.27 -37.04 12.11
C ASN A 128 -11.14 -37.33 13.08
N PHE A 129 -10.22 -38.20 12.68
CA PHE A 129 -8.95 -38.37 13.36
C PHE A 129 -7.85 -38.77 12.39
N ILE A 130 -6.64 -38.30 12.68
CA ILE A 130 -5.44 -38.67 11.93
C ILE A 130 -5.06 -40.10 12.31
N SER A 131 -4.96 -40.99 11.32
CA SER A 131 -4.47 -42.35 11.52
C SER A 131 -2.96 -42.32 11.76
N ARG A 132 -2.55 -42.38 13.02
CA ARG A 132 -1.14 -42.22 13.43
C ARG A 132 -0.17 -43.17 12.73
N ILE A 133 -0.58 -44.42 12.50
CA ILE A 133 0.23 -45.43 11.80
C ILE A 133 0.57 -45.04 10.36
N THR A 134 -0.18 -44.10 9.77
CA THR A 134 0.04 -43.60 8.40
C THR A 134 0.74 -42.24 8.37
N MET A 135 1.00 -41.64 9.52
CA MET A 135 1.54 -40.29 9.61
C MET A 135 3.03 -40.26 9.28
N SER A 136 3.40 -39.32 8.43
CA SER A 136 4.78 -38.98 8.08
C SER A 136 4.84 -37.51 7.73
N LYS A 137 6.05 -36.96 7.55
CA LYS A 137 6.22 -35.63 6.95
C LYS A 137 5.58 -35.51 5.56
N LYS A 138 5.37 -36.60 4.81
CA LYS A 138 4.76 -36.49 3.47
C LYS A 138 3.24 -36.39 3.53
N GLY A 139 2.61 -36.79 4.62
CA GLY A 139 1.17 -36.88 4.69
C GLY A 139 0.67 -37.87 5.72
N PHE A 140 -0.64 -38.07 5.69
CA PHE A 140 -1.35 -38.95 6.59
C PHE A 140 -2.70 -39.35 5.99
N GLN A 141 -3.32 -40.40 6.53
CA GLN A 141 -4.72 -40.71 6.27
C GLN A 141 -5.60 -40.12 7.36
N LEU A 142 -6.67 -39.46 6.93
CA LEU A 142 -7.75 -39.01 7.78
C LEU A 142 -8.88 -40.02 7.75
N MET A 143 -9.25 -40.55 8.92
CA MET A 143 -10.42 -41.40 9.07
C MET A 143 -11.60 -40.55 9.53
N THR A 144 -12.72 -40.64 8.82
CA THR A 144 -13.97 -39.96 9.15
C THR A 144 -15.02 -40.97 9.58
N THR A 145 -15.66 -40.73 10.71
CA THR A 145 -16.78 -41.52 11.24
C THR A 145 -18.04 -40.67 11.35
N TYR A 146 -19.19 -41.33 11.38
CA TYR A 146 -20.50 -40.69 11.31
C TYR A 146 -21.40 -41.15 12.47
N PRO A 147 -22.34 -40.31 12.93
CA PRO A 147 -23.24 -40.65 14.04
C PRO A 147 -24.32 -41.68 13.67
N ASP A 148 -24.54 -41.94 12.38
CA ASP A 148 -25.65 -42.74 11.83
C ASP A 148 -25.23 -44.16 11.40
N MET A 149 -24.16 -44.70 11.98
CA MET A 149 -23.61 -46.02 11.66
C MET A 149 -23.10 -46.16 10.21
N THR A 150 -22.99 -45.07 9.45
CA THR A 150 -22.34 -45.07 8.13
C THR A 150 -20.89 -45.58 8.28
N PRO A 151 -20.43 -46.50 7.40
CA PRO A 151 -19.06 -47.00 7.46
C PRO A 151 -18.02 -45.87 7.44
N PRO A 152 -16.92 -46.00 8.19
CA PRO A 152 -15.88 -44.99 8.17
C PRO A 152 -15.28 -44.80 6.77
N THR A 153 -14.97 -43.55 6.43
CA THR A 153 -14.25 -43.22 5.20
C THR A 153 -12.81 -42.85 5.50
N PHE A 154 -11.92 -43.12 4.54
CA PHE A 154 -10.49 -42.83 4.66
C PHE A 154 -10.06 -41.94 3.50
N ARG A 155 -9.47 -40.78 3.83
CA ARG A 155 -8.92 -39.83 2.86
C ARG A 155 -7.42 -39.69 3.07
N SER A 156 -6.64 -39.97 2.03
CA SER A 156 -5.21 -39.69 2.05
C SER A 156 -4.96 -38.20 1.83
N VAL A 157 -4.08 -37.61 2.63
CA VAL A 157 -3.66 -36.20 2.53
C VAL A 157 -2.18 -36.17 2.23
N SER A 158 -1.80 -35.51 1.14
CA SER A 158 -0.41 -35.24 0.76
C SER A 158 -0.06 -33.81 1.13
N ILE A 159 0.85 -33.62 2.09
CA ILE A 159 1.25 -32.27 2.53
C ILE A 159 2.02 -31.52 1.44
N PRO A 160 2.99 -32.13 0.73
CA PRO A 160 3.67 -31.45 -0.37
C PRO A 160 2.72 -30.99 -1.49
N GLU A 161 1.69 -31.79 -1.79
CA GLU A 161 0.72 -31.47 -2.84
C GLU A 161 -0.18 -30.28 -2.45
N ILE A 162 -0.68 -30.24 -1.21
CA ILE A 162 -1.48 -29.10 -0.75
C ILE A 162 -0.64 -27.82 -0.65
N ILE A 163 0.64 -27.90 -0.27
CA ILE A 163 1.55 -26.73 -0.28
C ILE A 163 1.73 -26.22 -1.71
N SER A 164 2.09 -27.10 -2.64
CA SER A 164 2.28 -26.72 -4.04
C SER A 164 1.01 -26.16 -4.66
N THR A 165 -0.14 -26.75 -4.36
CA THR A 165 -1.44 -26.28 -4.84
C THR A 165 -1.76 -24.90 -4.26
N GLN A 166 -1.59 -24.70 -2.95
CA GLN A 166 -1.84 -23.42 -2.31
C GLN A 166 -0.96 -22.33 -2.90
N ARG A 167 0.35 -22.55 -3.01
CA ARG A 167 1.28 -21.59 -3.61
C ARG A 167 0.83 -21.13 -4.99
N GLY A 168 0.49 -22.07 -5.87
CA GLY A 168 -0.02 -21.73 -7.21
C GLY A 168 -1.29 -20.88 -7.17
N ARG A 169 -2.23 -21.19 -6.28
CA ARG A 169 -3.48 -20.42 -6.14
C ARG A 169 -3.27 -19.05 -5.50
N ILE A 170 -2.44 -18.95 -4.46
CA ILE A 170 -2.09 -17.67 -3.85
C ILE A 170 -1.35 -16.78 -4.84
N CYS A 171 -0.41 -17.33 -5.63
CA CYS A 171 0.25 -16.55 -6.69
C CYS A 171 -0.75 -15.95 -7.68
N ASN A 172 -1.77 -16.71 -8.09
CA ASN A 172 -2.81 -16.18 -8.98
C ASN A 172 -3.58 -15.01 -8.33
N VAL A 173 -3.96 -15.14 -7.06
CA VAL A 173 -4.67 -14.07 -6.34
C VAL A 173 -3.79 -12.82 -6.21
N LEU A 174 -2.54 -12.97 -5.74
CA LEU A 174 -1.63 -11.83 -5.58
C LEU A 174 -1.29 -11.16 -6.92
N SER A 175 -1.14 -11.95 -8.00
CA SER A 175 -0.92 -11.42 -9.35
C SER A 175 -2.11 -10.58 -9.82
N HIS A 176 -3.34 -11.04 -9.54
CA HIS A 176 -4.54 -10.26 -9.83
C HIS A 176 -4.58 -8.95 -9.03
N LEU A 177 -4.22 -8.97 -7.74
CA LEU A 177 -4.13 -7.75 -6.93
C LEU A 177 -3.13 -6.75 -7.51
N ILE A 178 -1.97 -7.22 -7.98
CA ILE A 178 -0.95 -6.37 -8.62
C ILE A 178 -1.53 -5.71 -9.87
N ILE A 179 -2.15 -6.48 -10.77
CA ILE A 179 -2.76 -5.96 -12.00
C ILE A 179 -3.78 -4.86 -11.68
N GLU A 180 -4.60 -5.08 -10.67
CA GLU A 180 -5.62 -4.12 -10.23
C GLU A 180 -5.00 -2.82 -9.66
N LEU A 181 -3.95 -2.94 -8.85
CA LEU A 181 -3.21 -1.80 -8.30
C LEU A 181 -2.49 -1.00 -9.40
N GLU A 182 -1.83 -1.68 -10.33
CA GLU A 182 -1.15 -1.05 -11.48
C GLU A 182 -2.16 -0.35 -12.39
N ARG A 183 -3.31 -0.97 -12.64
CA ARG A 183 -4.40 -0.39 -13.44
C ARG A 183 -4.96 0.87 -12.79
N GLU A 184 -5.20 0.86 -11.48
CA GLU A 184 -5.64 2.05 -10.74
C GLU A 184 -4.64 3.20 -10.89
N GLU A 185 -3.36 2.92 -10.68
CA GLU A 185 -2.28 3.91 -10.80
C GLU A 185 -2.15 4.45 -12.22
N MET A 186 -2.20 3.58 -13.23
CA MET A 186 -2.13 3.97 -14.63
C MET A 186 -3.33 4.84 -15.04
N ASN A 187 -4.53 4.51 -14.59
CA ASN A 187 -5.73 5.31 -14.84
C ASN A 187 -5.59 6.71 -14.23
N HIS A 188 -5.08 6.79 -12.99
CA HIS A 188 -4.82 8.06 -12.32
C HIS A 188 -3.78 8.90 -13.09
N LYS A 189 -2.66 8.31 -13.48
CA LYS A 189 -1.63 8.99 -14.27
C LYS A 189 -2.17 9.52 -15.59
N ASN A 190 -2.94 8.70 -16.31
CA ASN A 190 -3.55 9.10 -17.57
C ASN A 190 -4.54 10.27 -17.43
N GLN A 191 -5.30 10.31 -16.32
CA GLN A 191 -6.24 11.40 -16.04
C GLN A 191 -5.54 12.77 -15.93
N PHE A 192 -4.38 12.82 -15.29
CA PHE A 192 -3.66 14.08 -15.04
C PHE A 192 -2.45 14.33 -15.94
N LYS A 193 -2.13 13.42 -16.86
CA LYS A 193 -0.95 13.50 -17.76
C LYS A 193 -0.81 14.84 -18.50
N GLN A 194 -1.93 15.45 -18.91
CA GLN A 194 -1.94 16.71 -19.66
C GLN A 194 -2.04 17.95 -18.77
N GLN A 195 -2.22 17.78 -17.46
CA GLN A 195 -2.37 18.86 -16.50
C GLN A 195 -1.09 18.97 -15.68
N LYS A 196 -0.04 19.55 -16.25
CA LYS A 196 1.26 19.62 -15.57
C LYS A 196 1.19 20.52 -14.34
N LEU A 197 1.76 20.07 -13.21
CA LEU A 197 1.93 20.93 -12.03
C LEU A 197 2.84 22.11 -12.35
N ARG A 198 3.85 21.89 -13.19
CA ARG A 198 4.80 22.93 -13.60
C ARG A 198 4.14 24.13 -14.28
N ASP A 199 3.05 23.90 -15.01
CA ASP A 199 2.33 24.93 -15.76
C ASP A 199 1.60 25.92 -14.84
N ILE A 200 1.38 25.57 -13.57
CA ILE A 200 0.82 26.46 -12.54
C ILE A 200 1.79 27.62 -12.24
N PHE A 201 3.09 27.37 -12.33
CA PHE A 201 4.16 28.35 -12.15
C PHE A 201 4.39 29.13 -13.45
N HIS A 202 3.44 30.02 -13.74
CA HIS A 202 3.44 30.81 -14.97
C HIS A 202 4.73 31.65 -15.12
N HIS A 203 5.15 31.92 -16.36
CA HIS A 203 6.39 32.68 -16.65
C HIS A 203 6.44 34.10 -16.03
N THR A 204 5.30 34.62 -15.57
CA THR A 204 5.19 35.92 -14.91
C THR A 204 5.50 35.87 -13.41
N LEU A 205 5.65 34.69 -12.81
CA LEU A 205 5.94 34.52 -11.38
C LEU A 205 7.25 35.20 -10.99
N GLY A 206 8.33 34.95 -11.73
CA GLY A 206 9.63 35.58 -11.48
C GLY A 206 9.56 37.11 -11.59
N TYR A 207 8.77 37.63 -12.54
CA TYR A 207 8.52 39.07 -12.64
C TYR A 207 7.80 39.61 -11.40
N ASN A 208 6.73 38.95 -10.94
CA ASN A 208 6.01 39.39 -9.73
C ASN A 208 6.93 39.39 -8.50
N LEU A 209 7.76 38.36 -8.32
CA LEU A 209 8.74 38.29 -7.22
C LEU A 209 9.82 39.39 -7.30
N SER A 210 10.30 39.71 -8.51
CA SER A 210 11.22 40.83 -8.73
C SER A 210 10.59 42.17 -8.34
N ARG A 211 9.32 42.39 -8.70
CA ARG A 211 8.57 43.61 -8.33
C ARG A 211 8.40 43.75 -6.82
N LEU A 212 8.13 42.64 -6.11
CA LEU A 212 8.10 42.63 -4.64
C LEU A 212 9.47 42.94 -4.03
N SER A 213 10.55 42.48 -4.65
CA SER A 213 11.91 42.82 -4.23
C SER A 213 12.21 44.30 -4.43
N GLU A 214 11.77 44.92 -5.53
CA GLU A 214 11.91 46.36 -5.76
C GLU A 214 11.13 47.19 -4.73
N ALA A 215 9.97 46.70 -4.29
CA ALA A 215 9.15 47.31 -3.25
C ALA A 215 9.88 47.44 -1.90
N SER A 216 10.92 46.63 -1.67
CA SER A 216 11.75 46.69 -0.47
C SER A 216 12.69 47.90 -0.40
N VAL A 217 13.00 48.50 -1.56
CA VAL A 217 13.94 49.62 -1.71
C VAL A 217 13.19 50.95 -1.89
N GLY A 218 11.94 50.90 -2.34
CA GLY A 218 11.09 52.08 -2.55
C GLY A 218 10.53 52.68 -1.25
N ASN A 219 10.41 54.01 -1.20
CA ASN A 219 9.84 54.76 -0.06
C ASN A 219 8.29 54.76 0.00
N VAL A 220 7.61 54.07 -0.92
CA VAL A 220 6.15 54.03 -1.02
C VAL A 220 5.74 52.57 -1.16
N ARG A 221 4.74 52.12 -0.38
CA ARG A 221 4.06 50.81 -0.52
C ARG A 221 2.92 50.98 -1.53
N PRO A 222 3.11 50.72 -2.83
CA PRO A 222 2.12 51.06 -3.83
C PRO A 222 1.12 49.91 -4.02
N ALA A 223 -0.09 50.23 -4.47
CA ALA A 223 -1.18 49.25 -4.67
C ALA A 223 -0.87 48.20 -5.76
N HIS A 224 0.13 48.45 -6.61
CA HIS A 224 0.53 47.53 -7.68
C HIS A 224 1.27 46.31 -7.13
N GLU A 225 2.11 46.51 -6.11
CA GLU A 225 2.93 45.49 -5.46
C GLU A 225 2.05 44.54 -4.63
N GLN A 226 0.95 45.05 -4.07
CA GLN A 226 -0.09 44.19 -3.48
C GLN A 226 -0.72 43.27 -4.53
N THR A 227 -0.98 43.79 -5.74
CA THR A 227 -1.52 42.99 -6.85
C THR A 227 -0.53 41.91 -7.29
N ASP A 228 0.76 42.23 -7.35
CA ASP A 228 1.82 41.26 -7.67
C ASP A 228 1.94 40.19 -6.57
N PHE A 229 1.83 40.56 -5.29
CA PHE A 229 1.76 39.60 -4.18
C PHE A 229 0.54 38.68 -4.29
N SER A 230 -0.65 39.21 -4.59
CA SER A 230 -1.86 38.39 -4.76
C SER A 230 -1.72 37.35 -5.88
N LYS A 231 -0.94 37.62 -6.94
CA LYS A 231 -0.64 36.62 -7.97
C LYS A 231 0.25 35.50 -7.43
N VAL A 232 1.26 35.83 -6.62
CA VAL A 232 2.14 34.84 -5.97
C VAL A 232 1.34 33.96 -5.00
N GLU A 233 0.49 34.58 -4.17
CA GLU A 233 -0.42 33.86 -3.26
C GLU A 233 -1.37 32.94 -4.02
N LYS A 234 -1.92 33.42 -5.13
CA LYS A 234 -2.78 32.62 -6.01
C LYS A 234 -2.03 31.41 -6.58
N THR A 235 -0.81 31.58 -7.09
CA THR A 235 0.00 30.46 -7.61
C THR A 235 0.20 29.38 -6.55
N LEU A 236 0.51 29.75 -5.31
CA LEU A 236 0.65 28.79 -4.21
C LEU A 236 -0.67 28.07 -3.89
N THR A 237 -1.78 28.81 -3.91
CA THR A 237 -3.12 28.26 -3.66
C THR A 237 -3.53 27.28 -4.76
N ASP A 238 -3.33 27.65 -6.02
CA ASP A 238 -3.63 26.82 -7.19
C ASP A 238 -2.76 25.55 -7.18
N PHE A 239 -1.49 25.66 -6.77
CA PHE A 239 -0.59 24.51 -6.63
C PHE A 239 -1.05 23.54 -5.53
N LYS A 240 -1.40 24.05 -4.33
CA LYS A 240 -1.97 23.23 -3.26
C LYS A 240 -3.25 22.53 -3.71
N ALA A 241 -4.16 23.25 -4.36
CA ALA A 241 -5.41 22.69 -4.88
C ALA A 241 -5.17 21.59 -5.93
N ALA A 242 -4.19 21.77 -6.81
CA ALA A 242 -3.83 20.75 -7.81
C ALA A 242 -3.22 19.49 -7.18
N LEU A 243 -2.45 19.62 -6.09
CA LEU A 243 -1.96 18.48 -5.31
C LEU A 243 -3.11 17.74 -4.63
N ASP A 244 -4.04 18.46 -4.01
CA ASP A 244 -5.23 17.90 -3.37
C ASP A 244 -6.10 17.13 -4.37
N GLU A 245 -6.38 17.71 -5.54
CA GLU A 245 -7.19 17.10 -6.60
C GLU A 245 -6.61 15.75 -7.07
N ARG A 246 -5.28 15.62 -7.04
CA ARG A 246 -4.54 14.40 -7.43
C ARG A 246 -4.29 13.44 -6.26
N GLY A 247 -4.76 13.77 -5.05
CA GLY A 247 -4.48 13.00 -3.85
C GLY A 247 -2.99 12.98 -3.45
N LEU A 248 -2.21 13.97 -3.90
CA LEU A 248 -0.77 14.11 -3.65
C LEU A 248 -0.45 15.01 -2.45
N ALA A 249 -1.43 15.71 -1.89
CA ALA A 249 -1.23 16.49 -0.67
C ALA A 249 -0.79 15.59 0.49
N GLY A 250 0.37 15.87 1.10
CA GLY A 250 1.01 15.02 2.09
C GLY A 250 1.70 13.75 1.55
N ALA A 251 1.65 13.48 0.24
CA ALA A 251 2.28 12.31 -0.36
C ALA A 251 3.81 12.43 -0.46
N TYR A 252 4.32 13.64 -0.69
CA TYR A 252 5.74 13.93 -0.81
C TYR A 252 6.19 14.81 0.36
N THR A 253 7.01 14.25 1.26
CA THR A 253 7.51 14.98 2.44
C THR A 253 8.25 16.27 2.07
N GLY A 254 9.04 16.25 0.98
CA GLY A 254 9.77 17.44 0.52
C GLY A 254 8.86 18.59 0.11
N VAL A 255 7.75 18.27 -0.58
CA VAL A 255 6.73 19.25 -0.98
C VAL A 255 6.07 19.83 0.27
N GLU A 256 5.63 18.97 1.19
CA GLU A 256 4.95 19.39 2.42
C GLU A 256 5.82 20.31 3.27
N CYS A 257 7.07 19.91 3.54
CA CYS A 257 8.01 20.73 4.29
C CYS A 257 8.25 22.09 3.61
N THR A 258 8.30 22.14 2.28
CA THR A 258 8.47 23.39 1.54
C THR A 258 7.24 24.29 1.63
N LEU A 259 6.04 23.71 1.54
CA LEU A 259 4.78 24.43 1.73
C LEU A 259 4.65 24.99 3.15
N GLU A 260 5.02 24.22 4.17
CA GLU A 260 5.06 24.68 5.58
C GLU A 260 6.03 25.85 5.77
N LEU A 261 7.24 25.77 5.19
CA LEU A 261 8.24 26.83 5.25
C LEU A 261 7.78 28.14 4.59
N LEU A 262 6.86 28.06 3.62
CA LEU A 262 6.28 29.22 2.95
C LEU A 262 5.17 29.91 3.77
N GLU A 263 4.53 29.23 4.72
CA GLU A 263 3.35 29.77 5.41
C GLU A 263 3.64 31.07 6.15
N TYR A 264 4.66 31.07 7.01
CA TYR A 264 5.04 32.23 7.80
C TYR A 264 5.45 33.45 6.95
N PRO A 265 6.43 33.34 6.02
CA PRO A 265 6.83 34.50 5.22
C PRO A 265 5.68 35.02 4.34
N MET A 266 4.84 34.15 3.78
CA MET A 266 3.68 34.58 2.98
C MET A 266 2.67 35.38 3.84
N VAL A 267 2.36 34.93 5.06
CA VAL A 267 1.46 35.64 5.97
C VAL A 267 2.02 37.00 6.39
N GLU A 268 3.32 37.10 6.69
CA GLU A 268 3.94 38.35 7.10
C GLU A 268 4.05 39.36 5.94
N ILE A 269 4.34 38.91 4.71
CA ILE A 269 4.33 39.76 3.51
C ILE A 269 2.90 40.25 3.24
N LYS A 270 1.89 39.38 3.35
CA LYS A 270 0.49 39.77 3.23
C LYS A 270 0.14 40.89 4.21
N ARG A 271 0.50 40.72 5.49
CA ARG A 271 0.30 41.74 6.52
C ARG A 271 1.04 43.03 6.22
N TYR A 272 2.25 42.97 5.65
CA TYR A 272 3.00 44.16 5.24
C TYR A 272 2.25 45.02 4.21
N PHE A 273 1.52 44.40 3.28
CA PHE A 273 0.74 45.13 2.28
C PHE A 273 -0.67 45.52 2.77
N GLU A 274 -1.35 44.62 3.49
CA GLU A 274 -2.77 44.81 3.87
C GLU A 274 -2.97 45.57 5.17
N ASP A 275 -2.07 45.42 6.15
CA ASP A 275 -2.15 46.11 7.44
C ASP A 275 -0.77 46.66 7.86
N PRO A 276 -0.37 47.79 7.28
CA PRO A 276 0.92 48.42 7.56
C PRO A 276 1.17 48.75 9.03
N GLN A 277 0.12 48.98 9.82
CA GLN A 277 0.23 49.39 11.22
C GLN A 277 0.51 48.20 12.15
N SER A 278 0.08 46.99 11.79
CA SER A 278 0.35 45.77 12.55
C SER A 278 1.56 44.99 12.05
N SER A 279 2.02 45.26 10.82
CA SER A 279 3.21 44.62 10.26
C SER A 279 4.49 45.04 11.00
N ARG A 280 5.29 44.03 11.37
CA ARG A 280 6.61 44.23 11.99
C ARG A 280 7.73 44.35 10.95
N LEU A 281 7.44 44.06 9.69
CA LEU A 281 8.44 44.05 8.62
C LEU A 281 8.79 45.48 8.20
N ASN A 282 10.09 45.75 8.12
CA ASN A 282 10.62 46.87 7.37
C ASN A 282 11.03 46.42 5.94
N GLY A 283 11.50 47.35 5.11
CA GLY A 283 11.92 47.03 3.74
C GLY A 283 12.99 45.94 3.66
N LYS A 284 13.99 45.93 4.55
CA LYS A 284 15.01 44.86 4.57
C LYS A 284 14.42 43.51 4.93
N ASP A 285 13.48 43.45 5.87
CA ASP A 285 12.81 42.21 6.23
C ASP A 285 11.96 41.69 5.06
N LEU A 286 11.24 42.59 4.38
CA LEU A 286 10.51 42.27 3.15
C LEU A 286 11.46 41.69 2.09
N TYR A 287 12.61 42.31 1.86
CA TYR A 287 13.60 41.80 0.90
C TYR A 287 14.06 40.38 1.23
N ILE A 288 14.41 40.14 2.51
CA ILE A 288 14.83 38.80 2.97
C ILE A 288 13.72 37.78 2.76
N PHE A 289 12.48 38.14 3.08
CA PHE A 289 11.34 37.23 2.94
C PHE A 289 11.03 36.96 1.47
N VAL A 290 11.06 37.98 0.61
CA VAL A 290 10.84 37.83 -0.84
C VAL A 290 11.95 36.97 -1.47
N ALA A 291 13.22 37.18 -1.09
CA ALA A 291 14.32 36.36 -1.55
C ALA A 291 14.15 34.89 -1.11
N TYR A 292 13.75 34.68 0.14
CA TYR A 292 13.51 33.34 0.68
C TYR A 292 12.36 32.62 -0.04
N ILE A 293 11.20 33.27 -0.20
CA ILE A 293 10.08 32.66 -0.94
C ILE A 293 10.47 32.38 -2.38
N SER A 294 11.27 33.25 -3.03
CA SER A 294 11.71 33.01 -4.41
C SER A 294 12.47 31.68 -4.52
N THR A 295 13.43 31.44 -3.63
CA THR A 295 14.15 30.16 -3.57
C THR A 295 13.21 28.98 -3.32
N LYS A 296 12.21 29.13 -2.45
CA LYS A 296 11.24 28.05 -2.19
C LYS A 296 10.28 27.81 -3.35
N PHE A 297 9.93 28.83 -4.12
CA PHE A 297 9.16 28.68 -5.35
C PHE A 297 9.97 28.02 -6.48
N ASP A 298 11.29 28.21 -6.52
CA ASP A 298 12.16 27.47 -7.43
C ASP A 298 12.22 25.99 -7.02
N GLU A 299 12.39 25.69 -5.72
CA GLU A 299 12.32 24.31 -5.21
C GLU A 299 10.97 23.63 -5.53
N LEU A 300 9.84 24.35 -5.38
CA LEU A 300 8.52 23.83 -5.75
C LEU A 300 8.36 23.60 -7.26
N GLN A 301 8.99 24.43 -8.11
CA GLN A 301 8.99 24.22 -9.56
C GLN A 301 9.76 22.95 -9.92
N ASP A 302 10.94 22.75 -9.33
CA ASP A 302 11.76 21.55 -9.55
C ASP A 302 11.00 20.28 -9.12
N MET A 303 10.39 20.31 -7.93
CA MET A 303 9.55 19.19 -7.45
C MET A 303 8.33 18.95 -8.34
N ALA A 304 7.70 20.01 -8.88
CA ALA A 304 6.60 19.88 -9.82
C ALA A 304 7.03 19.21 -11.12
N GLU A 305 8.22 19.54 -11.64
CA GLU A 305 8.79 18.91 -12.83
C GLU A 305 9.13 17.43 -12.61
N GLU A 306 9.64 17.07 -11.43
CA GLU A 306 9.89 15.68 -11.05
C GLU A 306 8.59 14.88 -11.04
N ILE A 307 7.54 15.39 -10.38
CA ILE A 307 6.22 14.75 -10.35
C ILE A 307 5.64 14.63 -11.78
N ASP A 308 5.69 15.68 -12.58
CA ASP A 308 5.18 15.65 -13.96
C ASP A 308 5.93 14.60 -14.82
N SER A 309 7.22 14.39 -14.56
CA SER A 309 8.04 13.37 -15.23
C SER A 309 7.59 11.95 -14.89
N GLU A 310 7.20 11.68 -13.63
CA GLU A 310 6.64 10.38 -13.21
C GLU A 310 5.31 10.06 -13.90
N TYR A 311 4.55 11.08 -14.31
CA TYR A 311 3.30 10.92 -15.06
C TYR A 311 3.57 10.71 -16.57
N ALA A 312 4.70 11.22 -17.07
CA ALA A 312 5.09 11.09 -18.47
C ALA A 312 5.76 9.74 -18.82
N SER A 313 6.50 9.12 -17.87
CA SER A 313 7.38 7.97 -18.13
C SER A 313 6.71 6.63 -18.44
N THR A 314 5.39 6.50 -18.30
CA THR A 314 4.69 5.20 -18.34
C THR A 314 4.38 4.65 -19.75
N GLN A 315 5.07 5.13 -20.80
CA GLN A 315 4.67 4.88 -22.19
C GLN A 315 5.23 3.59 -22.83
N ASP A 316 6.12 2.85 -22.16
CA ASP A 316 6.87 1.74 -22.78
C ASP A 316 6.64 0.34 -22.14
N ALA A 317 5.57 0.13 -21.37
CA ALA A 317 5.26 -1.17 -20.77
C ALA A 317 3.88 -1.69 -21.21
N ILE A 318 3.72 -1.94 -22.52
CA ILE A 318 2.67 -2.82 -23.09
C ILE A 318 3.32 -3.73 -24.12
#